data_AF-A0A3C0YBP4-F1
#
_entry.id   AF-A0A3C0YBP4-F1
#
_cell.length_a   1.000
_cell.length_b   1.000
_cell.length_c   1.000
_cell.angle_alpha   90.00
_cell.angle_beta   90.00
_cell.angle_gamma   90.00
#
_symmetry.space_group_name_H-M   'P 1'
#
loop_
_entity.id
_entity.type
_entity.pdbx_description
1 polymer ?
#
loop_
_entity_poly.entity_id
_entity_poly.type
_entity_poly.pdbx_seq_one_letter_code
_entity_poly.pdbx_strand_id
1 'polypeptide(L)'
;MCGGQMRLIAFITEGAQIRKILDHIGVDSQAPSIATARGPPLWEDCDAQMGTGCKSSRTGIRLRKRHPTIRSISASTGDRSNRRFRCAAG
;
A
#
# COMPACT_ATOMS: atom_id res chain seq x y z
N MET A 1 -31.26 4.01 6.02
CA MET A 1 -30.15 3.92 5.06
C MET A 1 -29.78 5.32 4.61
N CYS A 2 -28.51 5.71 4.68
CA CYS A 2 -28.04 7.03 4.27
C CYS A 2 -27.67 6.96 2.78
N GLY A 3 -28.44 7.58 1.89
CA GLY A 3 -28.35 7.44 0.42
C GLY A 3 -27.88 8.70 -0.33
N GLY A 4 -27.14 9.60 0.33
CA GLY A 4 -26.66 10.84 -0.28
C GLY A 4 -25.53 10.63 -1.30
N GLN A 5 -25.39 11.55 -2.26
CA GLN A 5 -24.23 11.57 -3.17
C GLN A 5 -22.94 11.88 -2.40
N MET A 6 -21.96 10.98 -2.48
CA MET A 6 -20.64 11.15 -1.87
C MET A 6 -19.70 11.85 -2.86
N ARG A 7 -18.98 12.88 -2.39
CA ARG A 7 -18.02 13.67 -3.19
C ARG A 7 -16.71 13.86 -2.42
N LEU A 8 -15.57 13.73 -3.10
CA LEU A 8 -14.27 14.08 -2.53
C LEU A 8 -14.09 15.60 -2.64
N ILE A 9 -13.92 16.27 -1.50
CA ILE A 9 -13.91 17.74 -1.44
C ILE A 9 -12.51 18.33 -1.23
N ALA A 10 -11.57 17.56 -0.68
CA ALA A 10 -10.20 17.99 -0.45
C ALA A 10 -9.29 16.79 -0.17
N PHE A 11 -7.97 17.00 -0.32
CA PHE A 11 -6.94 16.12 0.20
C PHE A 11 -6.07 16.91 1.19
N ILE A 12 -5.93 16.40 2.41
CA ILE A 12 -5.18 17.07 3.49
C ILE A 12 -3.88 16.29 3.71
N THR A 13 -2.74 16.97 3.64
CA THR A 13 -1.42 16.36 3.78
C THR A 13 -0.77 16.61 5.15
N GLU A 14 -1.22 17.62 5.89
CA GLU A 14 -0.63 17.98 7.17
C GLU A 14 -1.16 17.10 8.31
N GLY A 15 -0.30 16.22 8.84
CA GLY A 15 -0.68 15.28 9.90
C GLY A 15 -1.15 15.91 11.21
N ALA A 16 -0.77 17.16 11.52
CA ALA A 16 -1.31 17.88 12.68
C ALA A 16 -2.79 18.24 12.50
N GLN A 17 -3.22 18.59 11.29
CA GLN A 17 -4.62 18.89 10.99
C GLN A 17 -5.45 17.62 11.00
N ILE A 18 -4.94 16.53 10.43
CA ILE A 18 -5.62 15.22 10.41
C ILE A 18 -5.95 14.76 11.83
N ARG A 19 -4.98 14.83 12.76
CA ARG A 19 -5.19 14.45 14.17
C ARG A 19 -6.28 15.28 14.85
N LYS A 20 -6.26 16.61 14.69
CA LYS A 20 -7.30 17.48 15.24
C LYS A 20 -8.70 17.12 14.73
N ILE A 21 -8.82 16.76 13.45
CA ILE A 21 -10.08 16.34 12.84
C ILE A 21 -10.54 15.02 13.47
N LEU A 22 -9.66 14.01 13.54
CA LEU A 22 -9.97 12.69 14.12
C LEU A 22 -10.35 12.78 15.59
N ASP A 23 -9.60 13.57 16.38
CA ASP A 23 -9.89 13.80 17.79
C ASP A 23 -11.26 14.49 17.98
N HIS A 24 -11.62 15.42 17.09
CA HIS A 24 -12.91 16.11 17.15
C HIS A 24 -14.11 15.19 16.88
N ILE A 25 -13.95 14.17 16.03
CA ILE A 25 -15.00 13.16 15.77
C ILE A 25 -14.92 11.96 16.73
N GLY A 26 -13.94 11.94 17.65
CA GLY A 26 -13.79 10.89 18.66
C GLY A 26 -13.27 9.55 18.15
N VAL A 27 -12.57 9.52 17.01
CA VAL A 27 -11.84 8.31 16.55
C VAL A 27 -10.37 8.40 16.92
N ASP A 28 -9.73 7.23 17.00
CA ASP A 28 -8.31 7.14 17.28
C ASP A 28 -7.48 7.82 16.16
N SER A 29 -6.58 8.69 16.60
CA SER A 29 -5.61 9.41 15.77
C SER A 29 -4.41 8.54 15.40
N GLN A 30 -4.21 7.39 16.07
CA GLN A 30 -3.15 6.44 15.75
C GLN A 30 -3.46 5.69 14.45
N ALA A 31 -2.44 5.52 13.60
CA ALA A 31 -2.60 4.76 12.37
C ALA A 31 -2.84 3.28 12.70
N PRO A 32 -3.86 2.63 12.13
CA PRO A 32 -4.08 1.21 12.35
C PRO A 32 -2.88 0.42 11.83
N SER A 33 -2.50 -0.64 12.55
CA SER A 33 -1.45 -1.55 12.09
C SER A 33 -1.81 -2.11 10.72
N ILE A 34 -0.94 -1.94 9.73
CA ILE A 34 -1.17 -2.45 8.38
C ILE A 34 -1.05 -3.98 8.41
N ALA A 35 -2.18 -4.67 8.32
CA ALA A 35 -2.23 -6.11 8.13
C ALA A 35 -2.05 -6.47 6.65
N THR A 36 -1.53 -7.67 6.38
CA THR A 36 -1.50 -8.20 5.01
C THR A 36 -2.92 -8.24 4.44
N ALA A 37 -3.06 -7.91 3.16
CA ALA A 37 -4.34 -8.01 2.47
C ALA A 37 -4.90 -9.42 2.67
N ARG A 38 -6.16 -9.50 3.12
CA ARG A 38 -6.86 -10.79 3.24
C ARG A 38 -6.83 -11.47 1.86
N GLY A 39 -6.70 -12.79 1.85
CA GLY A 39 -6.83 -13.57 0.62
C GLY A 39 -8.18 -13.26 -0.07
N PRO A 40 -8.30 -13.57 -1.36
CA PRO A 40 -9.55 -13.38 -2.08
C PRO A 40 -10.72 -14.00 -1.29
N PRO A 41 -11.88 -13.33 -1.19
CA PRO A 41 -13.05 -13.96 -0.61
C PRO A 41 -13.35 -15.25 -1.36
N LEU A 42 -13.65 -16.33 -0.63
CA LEU A 42 -14.05 -17.62 -1.19
C LEU A 42 -15.50 -17.50 -1.68
N TRP A 43 -15.72 -16.96 -2.87
CA TRP A 43 -17.00 -17.08 -3.56
C TRP A 43 -17.04 -18.43 -4.29
N GLU A 44 -17.14 -19.52 -3.54
CA GLU A 44 -17.61 -20.77 -4.13
C GLU A 44 -19.14 -20.64 -4.20
N ASP A 45 -19.72 -20.78 -5.39
CA ASP A 45 -21.17 -20.99 -5.61
C ASP A 45 -22.13 -19.78 -5.64
N CYS A 46 -21.73 -18.63 -6.19
CA CYS A 46 -22.72 -17.76 -6.87
C CYS A 46 -22.90 -18.22 -8.32
N ASP A 47 -23.30 -19.48 -8.50
CA ASP A 47 -23.74 -20.02 -9.78
C ASP A 47 -25.13 -19.48 -10.14
N ALA A 48 -25.17 -18.31 -10.79
CA ALA A 48 -26.26 -18.01 -11.71
C ALA A 48 -25.93 -18.69 -13.04
N GLN A 49 -26.46 -19.90 -13.23
CA GLN A 49 -26.39 -20.62 -14.50
C GLN A 49 -26.90 -19.74 -15.64
N MET A 50 -26.02 -19.34 -16.55
CA MET A 50 -26.35 -19.14 -17.96
C MET A 50 -25.08 -19.17 -18.82
N GLY A 51 -24.98 -20.17 -19.70
CA GLY A 51 -24.13 -20.09 -20.89
C GLY A 51 -22.75 -20.74 -20.82
N THR A 52 -22.72 -22.06 -21.04
CA THR A 52 -21.64 -22.81 -21.73
C THR A 52 -20.18 -22.45 -21.42
N GLY A 53 -19.59 -23.20 -20.49
CA GLY A 53 -18.22 -23.73 -20.57
C GLY A 53 -17.08 -22.75 -20.86
N CYS A 54 -16.42 -22.28 -19.79
CA CYS A 54 -15.00 -21.97 -19.85
C CYS A 54 -14.29 -22.90 -18.86
N LYS A 55 -13.57 -23.90 -19.37
CA LYS A 55 -12.69 -24.72 -18.52
C LYS A 55 -11.65 -23.78 -17.94
N SER A 56 -11.74 -23.50 -16.63
CA SER A 56 -10.75 -22.69 -15.93
C SER A 56 -9.42 -23.44 -15.92
N SER A 57 -8.65 -23.26 -16.99
CA SER A 57 -7.24 -23.61 -17.02
C SER A 57 -6.58 -22.79 -15.93
N ARG A 58 -6.15 -23.48 -14.87
CA ARG A 58 -5.26 -22.96 -13.82
C ARG A 58 -4.04 -22.34 -14.48
N THR A 59 -4.11 -21.05 -14.80
CA THR A 59 -2.98 -20.28 -15.29
C THR A 59 -2.51 -19.46 -14.11
N GLY A 60 -1.58 -20.04 -13.36
CA GLY A 60 -0.97 -19.40 -12.20
C GLY A 60 -0.46 -18.00 -12.57
N ILE A 61 -0.70 -17.04 -11.68
CA ILE A 61 -0.13 -15.70 -11.77
C ILE A 61 1.39 -15.87 -11.64
N ARG A 62 2.10 -15.98 -12.76
CA ARG A 62 3.55 -16.14 -12.78
C ARG A 62 4.16 -14.80 -12.35
N LEU A 63 4.57 -14.70 -11.08
CA LEU A 63 5.40 -13.59 -10.60
C LEU A 63 6.74 -13.67 -11.34
N ARG A 64 6.86 -12.92 -12.43
CA ARG A 64 8.12 -12.73 -13.16
C ARG A 64 9.17 -12.25 -12.15
N LYS A 65 10.16 -13.11 -11.84
CA LYS A 65 11.30 -12.75 -11.01
C LYS A 65 11.92 -11.48 -11.61
N ARG A 66 11.90 -10.38 -10.86
CA ARG A 66 12.74 -9.22 -11.20
C ARG A 66 14.19 -9.68 -11.10
N HIS A 67 14.97 -9.43 -12.16
CA HIS A 67 16.41 -9.67 -12.17
C HIS A 67 17.08 -8.96 -10.98
N PRO A 68 18.01 -9.61 -10.26
CA PRO A 68 18.78 -8.95 -9.23
C PRO A 68 19.93 -8.21 -9.91
N THR A 69 19.74 -6.92 -10.21
CA THR A 69 20.88 -6.02 -10.40
C THR A 69 20.69 -4.79 -9.53
N ILE A 70 20.46 -5.01 -8.23
CA ILE A 70 20.82 -4.03 -7.22
C ILE A 70 22.15 -4.52 -6.66
N ARG A 71 23.23 -3.81 -7.01
CA ARG A 71 24.50 -3.90 -6.28
C ARG A 71 24.16 -3.62 -4.81
N SER A 72 24.27 -4.63 -3.96
CA SER A 72 24.21 -4.46 -2.52
C SER A 72 25.33 -3.52 -2.11
N ILE A 73 24.99 -2.31 -1.67
CA ILE A 73 25.93 -1.46 -0.94
C ILE A 73 25.98 -2.07 0.46
N SER A 74 26.93 -2.96 0.69
CA SER A 74 27.25 -3.45 2.02
C SER A 74 27.69 -2.28 2.87
N ALA A 75 26.90 -1.93 3.89
CA ALA A 75 27.32 -1.03 4.95
C ALA A 75 28.44 -1.74 5.75
N SER A 76 29.69 -1.46 5.39
CA SER A 76 30.81 -1.76 6.27
C SER A 76 30.68 -0.86 7.49
N THR A 77 30.27 -1.44 8.61
CA THR A 77 30.40 -0.85 9.94
C THR A 77 31.88 -0.55 10.16
N GLY A 78 32.26 0.71 9.93
CA GLY A 78 33.62 1.21 10.05
C GLY A 78 33.56 2.58 10.70
N ASP A 79 34.17 2.64 11.88
CA ASP A 79 34.24 3.72 12.84
C ASP A 79 34.65 5.10 12.26
N ARG A 80 34.10 6.14 12.89
CA ARG A 80 34.50 7.57 12.97
C ARG A 80 35.41 8.18 11.88
N SER A 81 34.92 9.33 11.42
CA SER A 81 35.59 10.64 11.51
C SER A 81 35.73 11.35 10.15
N ASN A 82 35.02 12.48 10.08
CA ASN A 82 35.35 13.67 9.29
C ASN A 82 35.40 13.53 7.76
N ARG A 83 34.26 13.78 7.08
CA ARG A 83 34.29 14.28 5.71
C ARG A 83 33.17 15.31 5.47
N ARG A 84 33.57 16.58 5.53
CA ARG A 84 32.87 17.75 4.98
C ARG A 84 32.40 17.46 3.56
N PHE A 85 31.09 17.44 3.32
CA PHE A 85 30.58 17.54 1.96
C PHE A 85 30.63 19.01 1.52
N ARG A 86 31.57 19.29 0.60
CA ARG A 86 31.59 20.52 -0.20
C ARG A 86 30.57 20.40 -1.34
N CYS A 87 29.85 21.48 -1.61
CA CYS A 87 28.95 21.66 -2.74
C CYS A 87 29.68 21.57 -4.10
N ALA A 88 28.98 21.16 -5.15
CA ALA A 88 29.25 21.61 -6.51
C ALA A 88 27.93 21.73 -7.28
N ALA A 89 27.68 22.93 -7.81
CA ALA A 89 26.63 23.26 -8.76
C ALA A 89 26.98 22.71 -10.15
N GLY A 90 25.95 22.43 -10.95
CA GLY A 90 26.02 22.11 -12.37
C GLY A 90 24.64 22.24 -12.97
#